data_AF-A0A495K737-F1
#
_entry.id   AF-A0A495K737-F1
#
_cell.length_a   1.000
_cell.length_b   1.000
_cell.length_c   1.000
_cell.angle_alpha   90.00
_cell.angle_beta   90.00
_cell.angle_gamma   90.00
#
_symmetry.space_group_name_H-M   'P 1'
#
loop_
_entity.id
_entity.type
_entity.pdbx_description
1 polymer ?
#
loop_
_entity_poly.entity_id
_entity_poly.type
_entity_poly.pdbx_seq_one_letter_code
_entity_poly.pdbx_strand_id
1 'polypeptide(L)'
;MTRGLSGLALKAFGANDYRLTVTGNQQITDRYIRLGFAAGGLLEHHPSHPTQWIRLWIPNGDKVQQRGYTLVDPDPAADRFDIEFALHPGPASDWATSAVAGDEIDASVMGSKFEIPTPPPAEYLLFGDPASLPAINSLLDVVGDVPVRVWLECQHDSDRDLPLRSTPRTTVQWLDRGDKGQALRKAASELSCGPGAYAWVACEFHTTRDIVKSLKSIHKIPKSAIKSQAYWK
;
A
#
# COMPACT_ATOMS: atom_id res chain seq x y z
N MET A 1 -14.01 9.61 -32.87
CA MET A 1 -14.34 8.17 -32.91
C MET A 1 -13.22 7.48 -32.14
N THR A 2 -13.36 6.89 -30.97
CA THR A 2 -14.47 6.24 -30.25
C THR A 2 -14.42 6.64 -28.76
N ARG A 3 -15.28 7.58 -28.34
CA ARG A 3 -15.58 7.80 -26.92
C ARG A 3 -16.63 6.76 -26.51
N GLY A 4 -16.19 5.52 -26.30
CA GLY A 4 -17.07 4.37 -26.10
C GLY A 4 -17.16 3.97 -24.63
N LEU A 5 -18.30 4.25 -23.99
CA LEU A 5 -18.84 3.59 -22.80
C LEU A 5 -18.12 3.74 -21.44
N SER A 6 -16.86 4.19 -21.37
CA SER A 6 -16.14 4.34 -20.08
C SER A 6 -16.49 5.62 -19.32
N GLY A 7 -16.56 6.77 -19.99
CA GLY A 7 -16.72 8.08 -19.33
C GLY A 7 -18.10 8.37 -18.72
N LEU A 8 -19.14 7.63 -19.11
CA LEU A 8 -20.51 7.78 -18.57
C LEU A 8 -20.75 6.90 -17.34
N ALA A 9 -20.12 5.72 -17.28
CA ALA A 9 -20.19 4.84 -16.11
C ALA A 9 -19.34 5.39 -14.94
N LEU A 10 -18.20 6.03 -15.22
CA LEU A 10 -17.32 6.63 -14.22
C LEU A 10 -17.97 7.82 -13.50
N LYS A 11 -18.63 8.73 -14.23
CA LYS A 11 -19.36 9.88 -13.67
C LYS A 11 -20.48 9.51 -12.70
N ALA A 12 -21.07 8.31 -12.83
CA ALA A 12 -22.17 7.87 -11.97
C ALA A 12 -21.74 7.54 -10.52
N PHE A 13 -20.43 7.40 -10.26
CA PHE A 13 -19.90 7.05 -8.93
C PHE A 13 -19.33 8.23 -8.13
N GLY A 14 -19.41 9.46 -8.64
CA GLY A 14 -19.02 10.66 -7.87
C GLY A 14 -17.54 10.73 -7.49
N ALA A 15 -16.67 9.99 -8.18
CA ALA A 15 -15.23 10.13 -8.04
C ALA A 15 -14.72 11.27 -8.93
N ASN A 16 -13.79 12.08 -8.42
CA ASN A 16 -12.97 12.92 -9.28
C ASN A 16 -12.05 11.98 -10.07
N ASP A 17 -12.22 11.96 -11.38
CA ASP A 17 -11.41 11.15 -12.28
C ASP A 17 -10.20 11.98 -12.74
N TYR A 18 -9.03 11.40 -12.53
CA TYR A 18 -7.75 11.95 -12.94
C TYR A 18 -7.19 11.10 -14.07
N ARG A 19 -6.36 11.71 -14.89
CA ARG A 19 -5.55 10.99 -15.86
C ARG A 19 -4.10 11.17 -15.49
N LEU A 20 -3.46 10.06 -15.15
CA LEU A 20 -2.05 10.02 -14.81
C LEU A 20 -1.24 9.75 -16.08
N THR A 21 -0.07 10.37 -16.19
CA THR A 21 0.86 10.12 -17.30
C THR A 21 2.15 9.55 -16.73
N VAL A 22 2.58 8.39 -17.22
CA VAL A 22 3.84 7.76 -16.82
C VAL A 22 5.00 8.69 -17.19
N THR A 23 5.88 8.96 -16.24
CA THR A 23 7.08 9.80 -16.44
C THR A 23 8.37 9.00 -16.43
N GLY A 24 8.35 7.80 -15.84
CA GLY A 24 9.52 6.94 -15.75
C GLY A 24 9.17 5.55 -15.25
N ASN A 25 10.07 4.60 -15.49
CA ASN A 25 9.99 3.25 -14.98
C ASN A 25 11.33 2.86 -14.33
N GLN A 26 11.24 2.10 -13.24
CA GLN A 26 12.42 1.62 -12.52
C GLN A 26 12.15 0.22 -11.98
N GLN A 27 12.89 -0.77 -12.48
CA GLN A 27 12.90 -2.11 -11.89
C GLN A 27 13.66 -2.05 -10.56
N ILE A 28 13.02 -2.46 -9.47
CA ILE A 28 13.61 -2.52 -8.12
C ILE A 28 14.16 -3.91 -7.85
N THR A 29 13.35 -4.94 -8.11
CA THR A 29 13.74 -6.36 -8.09
C THR A 29 13.08 -7.07 -9.26
N ASP A 30 13.33 -8.35 -9.51
CA ASP A 30 12.63 -9.11 -10.56
C ASP A 30 11.11 -9.21 -10.35
N ARG A 31 10.63 -8.95 -9.13
CA ARG A 31 9.21 -9.00 -8.74
C ARG A 31 8.64 -7.66 -8.29
N TYR A 32 9.35 -6.57 -8.54
CA TYR A 32 8.94 -5.26 -8.05
C TYR A 32 9.39 -4.14 -8.97
N ILE A 33 8.42 -3.34 -9.45
CA ILE A 33 8.68 -2.19 -10.32
C ILE A 33 8.03 -0.93 -9.75
N ARG A 34 8.72 0.19 -9.91
CA ARG A 34 8.24 1.53 -9.60
C ARG A 34 7.97 2.27 -10.90
N LEU A 35 6.81 2.90 -11.00
CA LEU A 35 6.46 3.82 -12.08
C LEU A 35 6.23 5.22 -11.52
N GLY A 36 6.85 6.21 -12.14
CA GLY A 36 6.61 7.62 -11.83
C GLY A 36 5.44 8.17 -12.63
N PHE A 37 4.68 9.09 -12.05
CA PHE A 37 3.50 9.70 -12.66
C PHE A 37 3.46 11.22 -12.49
N ALA A 38 3.10 11.91 -13.56
CA ALA A 38 2.45 13.22 -13.47
C ALA A 38 0.97 12.99 -13.07
N ALA A 39 0.50 13.73 -12.06
CA ALA A 39 -0.71 13.39 -11.34
C ALA A 39 -2.01 14.01 -11.90
N GLY A 40 -1.90 14.90 -12.89
CA GLY A 40 -3.05 15.45 -13.61
C GLY A 40 -3.97 16.32 -12.76
N GLY A 41 -3.42 17.04 -11.78
CA GLY A 41 -4.11 17.87 -10.80
C GLY A 41 -4.61 17.12 -9.57
N LEU A 42 -4.24 15.85 -9.38
CA LEU A 42 -4.75 15.02 -8.28
C LEU A 42 -4.33 15.57 -6.92
N LEU A 43 -3.06 15.98 -6.77
CA LEU A 43 -2.54 16.38 -5.46
C LEU A 43 -3.02 17.78 -5.04
N GLU A 44 -3.46 18.62 -5.98
CA GLU A 44 -4.08 19.92 -5.68
C GLU A 44 -5.41 19.77 -4.91
N HIS A 45 -6.17 18.73 -5.24
CA HIS A 45 -7.51 18.49 -4.67
C HIS A 45 -7.50 17.51 -3.50
N HIS A 46 -6.42 16.74 -3.34
CA HIS A 46 -6.31 15.67 -2.35
C HIS A 46 -4.99 15.78 -1.58
N PRO A 47 -4.96 16.59 -0.49
CA PRO A 47 -3.80 16.75 0.35
C PRO A 47 -3.22 15.40 0.79
N SER A 48 -1.90 15.30 0.77
CA SER A 48 -1.25 14.02 1.05
C SER A 48 -1.32 13.61 2.51
N HIS A 49 -1.43 12.31 2.75
CA HIS A 49 -1.30 11.71 4.07
C HIS A 49 -0.58 10.36 3.98
N PRO A 50 -0.01 9.84 5.09
CA PRO A 50 0.58 8.51 5.11
C PRO A 50 -0.43 7.45 4.69
N THR A 51 0.04 6.43 3.98
CA THR A 51 -0.77 5.31 3.46
C THR A 51 -1.84 5.73 2.44
N GLN A 52 -1.75 6.94 1.90
CA GLN A 52 -2.69 7.42 0.88
C GLN A 52 -2.63 6.51 -0.36
N TRP A 53 -3.80 6.19 -0.90
CA TRP A 53 -3.94 5.30 -2.02
C TRP A 53 -5.03 5.77 -2.96
N ILE A 54 -4.90 5.41 -4.23
CA ILE A 54 -5.82 5.72 -5.30
C ILE A 54 -6.24 4.44 -6.01
N ARG A 55 -7.23 4.54 -6.89
CA ARG A 55 -7.67 3.45 -7.75
C ARG A 55 -7.18 3.69 -9.16
N LEU A 56 -6.41 2.77 -9.70
CA LEU A 56 -6.07 2.72 -11.12
C LEU A 56 -7.10 1.88 -11.87
N TRP A 57 -7.47 2.33 -13.05
CA TRP A 57 -8.39 1.66 -13.97
C TRP A 57 -7.59 0.87 -15.02
N ILE A 58 -7.15 -0.32 -14.63
CA ILE A 58 -6.24 -1.18 -15.39
C ILE A 58 -6.96 -1.80 -16.60
N PRO A 59 -6.47 -1.62 -17.84
CA PRO A 59 -7.00 -2.29 -19.02
C PRO A 59 -6.87 -3.82 -18.93
N ASN A 60 -7.90 -4.55 -19.38
CA ASN A 60 -7.89 -6.00 -19.52
C ASN A 60 -8.76 -6.43 -20.70
N GLY A 61 -8.15 -6.49 -21.89
CA GLY A 61 -8.89 -6.64 -23.15
C GLY A 61 -9.89 -5.50 -23.34
N ASP A 62 -11.13 -5.83 -23.66
CA ASP A 62 -12.23 -4.85 -23.81
C ASP A 62 -12.82 -4.36 -22.47
N LYS A 63 -12.28 -4.81 -21.33
CA LYS A 63 -12.74 -4.46 -19.99
C LYS A 63 -11.71 -3.64 -19.25
N VAL A 64 -12.14 -3.05 -18.14
CA VAL A 64 -11.29 -2.33 -17.20
C VAL A 64 -11.46 -2.94 -15.82
N GLN A 65 -10.35 -3.09 -15.10
CA GLN A 65 -10.32 -3.60 -13.74
C GLN A 65 -9.73 -2.56 -12.79
N GLN A 66 -10.44 -2.29 -11.71
CA GLN A 66 -9.97 -1.35 -10.71
C GLN A 66 -8.98 -2.01 -9.75
N ARG A 67 -7.85 -1.34 -9.45
CA ARG A 67 -6.85 -1.78 -8.46
C ARG A 67 -6.42 -0.62 -7.57
N GLY A 68 -6.28 -0.89 -6.27
CA GLY A 68 -5.83 0.10 -5.30
C GLY A 68 -4.31 0.13 -5.24
N TYR A 69 -3.71 1.32 -5.27
CA TYR A 69 -2.26 1.52 -5.18
C TYR A 69 -1.94 2.68 -4.26
N THR A 70 -0.93 2.48 -3.41
CA THR A 70 -0.44 3.51 -2.49
C THR A 70 0.41 4.52 -3.26
N LEU A 71 0.28 5.81 -2.93
CA LEU A 71 1.18 6.85 -3.44
C LEU A 71 2.54 6.75 -2.76
N VAL A 72 3.60 6.77 -3.55
CA VAL A 72 4.99 6.84 -3.09
C VAL A 72 5.52 8.23 -3.39
N ASP A 73 6.13 8.86 -2.38
CA ASP A 73 6.76 10.19 -2.49
C ASP A 73 5.90 11.26 -3.20
N PRO A 74 4.64 11.47 -2.79
CA PRO A 74 3.81 12.51 -3.41
C PRO A 74 4.43 13.89 -3.19
N ASP A 75 4.59 14.63 -4.28
CA ASP A 75 5.09 16.00 -4.33
C ASP A 75 3.97 16.91 -4.85
N PRO A 76 3.20 17.55 -3.95
CA PRO A 76 2.10 18.43 -4.36
C PRO A 76 2.55 19.66 -5.14
N ALA A 77 3.78 20.13 -4.96
CA ALA A 77 4.27 21.32 -5.67
C ALA A 77 4.58 21.02 -7.14
N ALA A 78 5.03 19.79 -7.43
CA ALA A 78 5.27 19.33 -8.79
C ALA A 78 4.13 18.46 -9.37
N ASP A 79 3.04 18.26 -8.61
CA ASP A 79 1.91 17.39 -8.92
C ASP A 79 2.36 16.04 -9.50
N ARG A 80 3.21 15.33 -8.76
CA ARG A 80 3.75 14.02 -9.13
C ARG A 80 3.82 13.08 -7.95
N PHE A 81 3.83 11.79 -8.24
CA PHE A 81 4.09 10.73 -7.28
C PHE A 81 4.56 9.48 -8.03
N ASP A 82 5.07 8.51 -7.29
CA ASP A 82 5.36 7.18 -7.79
C ASP A 82 4.27 6.18 -7.35
N ILE A 83 4.14 5.07 -8.08
CA ILE A 83 3.41 3.89 -7.65
C ILE A 83 4.32 2.68 -7.81
N GLU A 84 4.32 1.82 -6.79
CA GLU A 84 5.07 0.57 -6.79
C GLU A 84 4.13 -0.64 -6.97
N PHE A 85 4.56 -1.57 -7.81
CA PHE A 85 3.82 -2.77 -8.20
C PHE A 85 4.58 -4.02 -7.75
N ALA A 86 4.02 -4.77 -6.81
CA ALA A 86 4.41 -6.14 -6.56
C ALA A 86 3.91 -7.03 -7.71
N LEU A 87 4.84 -7.58 -8.49
CA LEU A 87 4.55 -8.27 -9.74
C LEU A 87 4.07 -9.70 -9.51
N HIS A 88 2.85 -9.97 -9.96
CA HIS A 88 2.23 -11.30 -9.98
C HIS A 88 1.42 -11.49 -11.27
N PRO A 89 1.02 -12.71 -11.67
CA PRO A 89 0.20 -12.90 -12.87
C PRO A 89 -1.08 -12.07 -12.82
N GLY A 90 -1.32 -11.26 -13.86
CA GLY A 90 -2.54 -10.47 -14.00
C GLY A 90 -2.33 -9.10 -14.67
N PRO A 91 -3.44 -8.47 -15.09
CA PRO A 91 -3.40 -7.32 -16.00
C PRO A 91 -2.67 -6.10 -15.45
N ALA A 92 -2.61 -5.93 -14.13
CA ALA A 92 -1.94 -4.78 -13.52
C ALA A 92 -0.41 -4.91 -13.60
N SER A 93 0.12 -6.11 -13.37
CA SER A 93 1.55 -6.39 -13.54
C SER A 93 1.95 -6.37 -15.01
N ASP A 94 1.09 -6.89 -15.90
CA ASP A 94 1.33 -6.87 -17.35
C ASP A 94 1.37 -5.42 -17.88
N TRP A 95 0.43 -4.59 -17.44
CA TRP A 95 0.43 -3.16 -17.75
C TRP A 95 1.66 -2.46 -17.18
N ALA A 96 1.97 -2.66 -15.89
CA ALA A 96 3.09 -1.98 -15.25
C ALA A 96 4.45 -2.35 -15.87
N THR A 97 4.62 -3.62 -16.29
CA THR A 97 5.86 -4.10 -16.93
C THR A 97 6.02 -3.57 -18.36
N SER A 98 4.92 -3.29 -19.05
CA SER A 98 4.95 -2.76 -20.42
C SER A 98 4.91 -1.24 -20.51
N ALA A 99 4.58 -0.55 -19.41
CA ALA A 99 4.43 0.89 -19.37
C ALA A 99 5.73 1.65 -19.66
N VAL A 100 5.62 2.65 -20.53
CA VAL A 100 6.70 3.57 -20.90
C VAL A 100 6.29 5.02 -20.67
N ALA A 101 7.26 5.92 -20.60
CA ALA A 101 6.99 7.34 -20.43
C ALA A 101 6.05 7.87 -21.53
N GLY A 102 5.03 8.61 -21.12
CA GLY A 102 3.95 9.10 -21.99
C GLY A 102 2.69 8.24 -22.00
N ASP A 103 2.75 6.99 -21.53
CA ASP A 103 1.53 6.17 -21.37
C ASP A 103 0.59 6.79 -20.33
N GLU A 104 -0.71 6.68 -20.60
CA GLU A 104 -1.76 7.24 -19.74
C GLU A 104 -2.57 6.15 -19.04
N ILE A 105 -2.98 6.42 -17.81
CA ILE A 105 -3.95 5.58 -17.10
C ILE A 105 -4.95 6.44 -16.31
N ASP A 106 -6.22 6.08 -16.41
CA ASP A 106 -7.26 6.75 -15.64
C ASP A 106 -7.17 6.31 -14.17
N ALA A 107 -7.42 7.25 -13.25
CA ALA A 107 -7.38 7.03 -11.81
C ALA A 107 -8.51 7.74 -11.07
N SER A 108 -8.86 7.24 -9.89
CA SER A 108 -9.87 7.85 -9.02
C SER A 108 -9.43 7.82 -7.56
N VAL A 109 -9.75 8.86 -6.79
CA VAL A 109 -9.53 8.89 -5.34
C VAL A 109 -10.82 8.48 -4.63
N MET A 110 -10.83 7.36 -3.91
CA MET A 110 -12.04 6.84 -3.24
C MET A 110 -11.75 6.35 -1.81
N GLY A 111 -12.02 7.19 -0.82
CA GLY A 111 -12.06 6.78 0.58
C GLY A 111 -10.70 6.51 1.23
N SER A 112 -9.60 7.02 0.65
CA SER A 112 -8.32 7.02 1.34
C SER A 112 -8.36 8.05 2.46
N LYS A 113 -8.16 7.58 3.70
CA LYS A 113 -8.04 8.42 4.88
C LYS A 113 -7.23 7.69 5.95
N PHE A 114 -6.23 8.38 6.46
CA PHE A 114 -5.45 7.94 7.61
C PHE A 114 -4.93 9.16 8.38
N GLU A 115 -4.90 9.05 9.69
CA GLU A 115 -4.37 10.06 10.61
C GLU A 115 -3.47 9.34 11.61
N ILE A 116 -2.32 9.93 11.91
CA ILE A 116 -1.40 9.42 12.92
C ILE A 116 -2.06 9.58 14.31
N PRO A 117 -1.99 8.55 15.19
CA PRO A 117 -2.55 8.65 16.53
C PRO A 117 -1.98 9.84 17.31
N THR A 118 -2.87 10.59 17.97
CA THR A 118 -2.51 11.69 18.88
C THR A 118 -3.22 11.47 20.22
N PRO A 119 -2.50 11.37 21.36
CA PRO A 119 -1.05 11.41 21.47
C PRO A 119 -0.35 10.21 20.81
N PRO A 120 0.97 10.28 20.55
CA PRO A 120 1.72 9.16 19.97
C PRO A 120 1.57 7.87 20.81
N PRO A 121 1.54 6.69 20.18
CA PRO A 121 1.44 5.42 20.90
C PRO A 121 2.76 5.07 21.58
N ALA A 122 2.73 4.06 22.44
CA ALA A 122 3.94 3.52 23.08
C ALA A 122 4.86 2.81 22.07
N GLU A 123 4.26 2.17 21.07
CA GLU A 123 4.96 1.54 19.94
C GLU A 123 4.01 1.36 18.75
N TYR A 124 4.59 1.25 17.55
CA TYR A 124 3.90 0.83 16.35
C TYR A 124 4.20 -0.64 16.02
N LEU A 125 3.15 -1.41 15.72
CA LEU A 125 3.23 -2.79 15.25
C LEU A 125 2.73 -2.85 13.81
N LEU A 126 3.65 -2.95 12.85
CA LEU A 126 3.34 -2.91 11.42
C LEU A 126 3.42 -4.33 10.83
N PHE A 127 2.38 -4.77 10.15
CA PHE A 127 2.32 -6.07 9.47
C PHE A 127 1.99 -5.86 8.00
N GLY A 128 2.82 -6.44 7.12
CA GLY A 128 2.67 -6.25 5.69
C GLY A 128 3.34 -7.31 4.83
N ASP A 129 3.36 -7.02 3.55
CA ASP A 129 3.99 -7.78 2.46
C ASP A 129 4.44 -6.76 1.38
N PRO A 130 5.06 -7.18 0.26
CA PRO A 130 5.51 -6.24 -0.77
C PRO A 130 4.43 -5.30 -1.30
N ALA A 131 3.15 -5.71 -1.31
CA ALA A 131 2.06 -4.86 -1.80
C ALA A 131 1.71 -3.72 -0.84
N SER A 132 2.02 -3.86 0.46
CA SER A 132 1.80 -2.83 1.48
C SER A 132 3.06 -2.09 1.91
N LEU A 133 4.24 -2.50 1.42
CA LEU A 133 5.52 -1.83 1.68
C LEU A 133 5.48 -0.31 1.43
N PRO A 134 4.89 0.21 0.33
CA PRO A 134 4.77 1.66 0.12
C PRO A 134 4.07 2.39 1.26
N ALA A 135 3.00 1.80 1.79
CA ALA A 135 2.24 2.37 2.89
C ALA A 135 3.02 2.30 4.20
N ILE A 136 3.72 1.19 4.45
CA ILE A 136 4.63 1.05 5.60
C ILE A 136 5.74 2.10 5.55
N ASN A 137 6.38 2.29 4.40
CA ASN A 137 7.41 3.31 4.20
C ASN A 137 6.87 4.72 4.51
N SER A 138 5.69 5.07 3.98
CA SER A 138 5.08 6.38 4.28
C SER A 138 4.72 6.58 5.75
N LEU A 139 4.48 5.49 6.51
CA LEU A 139 4.32 5.58 7.97
C LEU A 139 5.66 5.81 8.65
N LEU A 140 6.68 5.04 8.29
CA LEU A 140 8.03 5.16 8.86
C LEU A 140 8.61 6.57 8.70
N ASP A 141 8.23 7.28 7.64
CA ASP A 141 8.64 8.67 7.39
C ASP A 141 8.03 9.68 8.39
N VAL A 142 6.96 9.34 9.11
CA VAL A 142 6.20 10.29 9.95
C VAL A 142 6.00 9.88 11.42
N VAL A 143 6.37 8.65 11.80
CA VAL A 143 6.18 8.14 13.17
C VAL A 143 7.11 8.76 14.23
N GLY A 144 8.10 9.56 13.80
CA GLY A 144 9.04 10.22 14.70
C GLY A 144 9.90 9.21 15.49
N ASP A 145 10.15 9.49 16.77
CA ASP A 145 11.04 8.68 17.63
C ASP A 145 10.34 7.48 18.31
N VAL A 146 9.07 7.23 17.99
CA VAL A 146 8.30 6.12 18.56
C VAL A 146 8.89 4.79 18.10
N PRO A 147 9.10 3.79 18.99
CA PRO A 147 9.53 2.46 18.59
C PRO A 147 8.61 1.84 17.54
N VAL A 148 9.20 1.22 16.51
CA VAL A 148 8.45 0.53 15.46
C VAL A 148 8.94 -0.89 15.31
N ARG A 149 8.03 -1.86 15.32
CA ARG A 149 8.32 -3.23 14.92
C ARG A 149 7.56 -3.55 13.65
N VAL A 150 8.28 -4.03 12.65
CA VAL A 150 7.74 -4.35 11.32
C VAL A 150 7.92 -5.83 11.06
N TRP A 151 6.83 -6.51 10.71
CA TRP A 151 6.85 -7.86 10.18
C TRP A 151 6.40 -7.83 8.72
N LEU A 152 7.27 -8.29 7.83
CA LEU A 152 7.02 -8.36 6.40
C LEU A 152 7.07 -9.82 5.93
N GLU A 153 6.02 -10.23 5.24
CA GLU A 153 5.97 -11.53 4.56
C GLU A 153 6.73 -11.48 3.23
N CYS A 154 7.68 -12.39 3.02
CA CYS A 154 8.35 -12.62 1.74
C CYS A 154 7.60 -13.70 0.95
N GLN A 155 7.21 -13.38 -0.29
CA GLN A 155 6.69 -14.34 -1.27
C GLN A 155 7.80 -14.85 -2.20
N HIS A 156 8.82 -14.03 -2.41
CA HIS A 156 9.95 -14.30 -3.30
C HIS A 156 11.27 -13.95 -2.59
N ASP A 157 12.37 -14.56 -3.03
CA ASP A 157 13.68 -14.36 -2.40
C ASP A 157 14.13 -12.89 -2.45
N SER A 158 13.84 -12.21 -3.56
CA SER A 158 14.18 -10.80 -3.80
C SER A 158 13.36 -9.81 -2.97
N ASP A 159 12.29 -10.25 -2.30
CA ASP A 159 11.48 -9.35 -1.47
C ASP A 159 12.29 -8.77 -0.30
N ARG A 160 13.32 -9.49 0.17
CA ARG A 160 14.21 -9.03 1.26
C ARG A 160 15.10 -7.85 0.85
N ASP A 161 15.29 -7.63 -0.45
CA ASP A 161 16.10 -6.55 -1.00
C ASP A 161 15.28 -5.27 -1.23
N LEU A 162 13.97 -5.31 -0.95
CA LEU A 162 13.10 -4.15 -1.15
C LEU A 162 13.47 -2.98 -0.20
N PRO A 163 13.38 -1.73 -0.68
CA PRO A 163 13.85 -0.56 0.05
C PRO A 163 12.90 -0.17 1.18
N LEU A 164 13.12 -0.73 2.37
CA LEU A 164 12.40 -0.37 3.59
C LEU A 164 13.05 0.84 4.27
N ARG A 165 12.25 1.89 4.52
CA ARG A 165 12.68 3.17 5.14
C ARG A 165 12.82 3.07 6.67
N SER A 166 13.59 2.09 7.13
CA SER A 166 13.82 1.87 8.55
C SER A 166 14.51 3.07 9.20
N THR A 167 14.09 3.41 10.41
CA THR A 167 14.74 4.40 11.27
C THR A 167 15.61 3.68 12.33
N PRO A 168 16.45 4.38 13.10
CA PRO A 168 17.14 3.78 14.26
C PRO A 168 16.22 3.17 15.33
N ARG A 169 14.92 3.49 15.30
CA ARG A 169 13.87 2.97 16.21
C ARG A 169 13.07 1.82 15.60
N THR A 170 13.42 1.41 14.38
CA THR A 170 12.72 0.36 13.63
C THR A 170 13.43 -0.99 13.77
N THR A 171 12.71 -2.00 14.25
CA THR A 171 13.13 -3.40 14.22
C THR A 171 12.31 -4.15 13.17
N VAL A 172 12.99 -4.86 12.27
CA VAL A 172 12.35 -5.51 11.11
C VAL A 172 12.53 -7.02 11.18
N GLN A 173 11.46 -7.75 10.87
CA GLN A 173 11.48 -9.20 10.69
C GLN A 173 10.87 -9.54 9.34
N TRP A 174 11.71 -10.05 8.43
CA TRP A 174 11.27 -10.66 7.19
C TRP A 174 10.96 -12.14 7.44
N LEU A 175 9.78 -12.58 7.05
CA LEU A 175 9.26 -13.92 7.31
C LEU A 175 8.88 -14.58 6.00
N ASP A 176 9.37 -15.79 5.74
CA ASP A 176 8.89 -16.57 4.60
C ASP A 176 7.38 -16.82 4.74
N ARG A 177 6.62 -16.62 3.67
CA ARG A 177 5.16 -16.79 3.65
C ARG A 177 4.69 -18.13 4.22
N GLY A 178 5.44 -19.20 3.97
CA GLY A 178 5.02 -20.55 4.35
C GLY A 178 3.65 -20.92 3.76
N ASP A 179 2.89 -21.78 4.44
CA ASP A 179 1.54 -22.13 3.98
C ASP A 179 0.56 -20.97 4.17
N LYS A 180 0.26 -20.28 3.06
CA LYS A 180 -0.72 -19.20 2.97
C LYS A 180 -0.48 -18.07 3.98
N GLY A 181 0.76 -17.74 4.35
CA GLY A 181 1.07 -16.67 5.33
C GLY A 181 1.11 -17.13 6.79
N GLN A 182 1.41 -18.40 7.02
CA GLN A 182 1.46 -18.99 8.37
C GLN A 182 2.47 -18.29 9.28
N ALA A 183 3.67 -17.99 8.78
CA ALA A 183 4.74 -17.44 9.61
C ALA A 183 4.35 -16.05 10.17
N LEU A 184 3.78 -15.20 9.33
CA LEU A 184 3.31 -13.87 9.73
C LEU A 184 2.18 -13.96 10.77
N ARG A 185 1.21 -14.86 10.57
CA ARG A 185 0.14 -15.11 11.56
C ARG A 185 0.68 -15.61 12.90
N LYS A 186 1.67 -16.52 12.87
CA LYS A 186 2.32 -17.04 14.07
C LYS A 186 3.05 -15.94 14.84
N ALA A 187 3.85 -15.13 14.14
CA ALA A 187 4.54 -13.98 14.73
C ALA A 187 3.54 -13.01 15.39
N ALA A 188 2.43 -12.71 14.72
CA ALA A 188 1.37 -11.88 15.30
C ALA A 188 0.72 -12.48 16.55
N SER A 189 0.58 -13.80 16.64
CA SER A 189 0.01 -14.46 17.82
C SER A 189 0.98 -14.58 19.00
N GLU A 190 2.28 -14.65 18.74
CA GLU A 190 3.32 -14.94 19.74
C GLU A 190 4.12 -13.72 20.18
N LEU A 191 3.97 -12.57 19.52
CA LEU A 191 4.63 -11.35 19.94
C LEU A 191 4.27 -10.98 21.38
N SER A 192 5.16 -10.23 22.02
CA SER A 192 4.85 -9.51 23.25
C SER A 192 4.73 -8.02 22.93
N CYS A 193 3.70 -7.36 23.44
CA CYS A 193 3.53 -5.90 23.39
C CYS A 193 2.99 -5.37 24.71
N GLY A 194 3.40 -4.15 25.06
CA GLY A 194 2.91 -3.44 26.24
C GLY A 194 1.56 -2.74 25.98
N PRO A 195 0.96 -2.13 27.03
CA PRO A 195 -0.18 -1.25 26.84
C PRO A 195 0.21 -0.03 25.99
N GLY A 196 -0.74 0.48 25.20
CA GLY A 196 -0.53 1.67 24.37
C GLY A 196 0.08 1.41 22.99
N ALA A 197 0.22 0.15 22.57
CA ALA A 197 0.61 -0.20 21.21
C ALA A 197 -0.47 0.20 20.18
N TYR A 198 -0.04 0.64 19.01
CA TYR A 198 -0.88 0.87 17.85
C TYR A 198 -0.48 -0.06 16.70
N ALA A 199 -1.44 -0.79 16.14
CA ALA A 199 -1.19 -1.72 15.05
C ALA A 199 -1.69 -1.18 13.71
N TRP A 200 -0.87 -1.38 12.67
CA TRP A 200 -1.26 -1.18 11.29
C TRP A 200 -1.04 -2.49 10.52
N VAL A 201 -2.09 -3.01 9.88
CA VAL A 201 -2.09 -4.34 9.26
C VAL A 201 -2.63 -4.26 7.84
N ALA A 202 -1.81 -4.58 6.84
CA ALA A 202 -2.29 -4.72 5.47
C ALA A 202 -1.54 -5.81 4.71
N CYS A 203 -2.22 -6.91 4.45
CA CYS A 203 -1.69 -8.07 3.73
C CYS A 203 -2.80 -8.65 2.83
N GLU A 204 -2.68 -9.94 2.51
CA GLU A 204 -3.79 -10.77 2.03
C GLU A 204 -4.97 -10.78 3.02
N PHE A 205 -6.20 -10.94 2.50
CA PHE A 205 -7.45 -10.87 3.22
C PHE A 205 -7.55 -11.77 4.47
N HIS A 206 -7.24 -13.07 4.35
CA HIS A 206 -7.32 -14.00 5.48
C HIS A 206 -6.21 -13.75 6.49
N THR A 207 -4.98 -13.52 6.02
CA THR A 207 -3.85 -13.17 6.90
C THR A 207 -4.14 -11.90 7.70
N THR A 208 -4.63 -10.84 7.06
CA THR A 208 -5.03 -9.59 7.71
C THR A 208 -6.07 -9.85 8.80
N ARG A 209 -7.14 -10.60 8.47
CA ARG A 209 -8.23 -10.92 9.41
C ARG A 209 -7.71 -11.69 10.63
N ASP A 210 -6.84 -12.67 10.42
CA ASP A 210 -6.34 -13.54 11.47
C ASP A 210 -5.33 -12.81 12.38
N ILE A 211 -4.47 -11.95 11.82
CA ILE A 211 -3.61 -11.05 12.60
C ILE A 211 -4.46 -10.13 13.48
N VAL A 212 -5.45 -9.44 12.91
CA VAL A 212 -6.34 -8.54 13.67
C VAL A 212 -7.08 -9.30 14.78
N LYS A 213 -7.48 -10.55 14.53
CA LYS A 213 -8.08 -11.41 15.56
C LYS A 213 -7.11 -11.63 16.71
N SER A 214 -5.86 -12.04 16.43
CA SER A 214 -4.83 -12.25 17.46
C SER A 214 -4.53 -10.99 18.27
N LEU A 215 -4.34 -9.84 17.61
CA LEU A 215 -4.12 -8.55 18.27
C LEU A 215 -5.23 -8.19 19.27
N LYS A 216 -6.48 -8.48 18.92
CA LYS A 216 -7.64 -8.21 19.80
C LYS A 216 -7.81 -9.27 20.90
N SER A 217 -7.73 -10.55 20.56
CA SER A 217 -8.12 -11.62 21.48
C SER A 217 -6.99 -12.04 22.42
N ILE A 218 -5.75 -12.06 21.94
CA ILE A 218 -4.56 -12.45 22.70
C ILE A 218 -3.97 -11.22 23.38
N HIS A 219 -3.63 -10.20 22.58
CA HIS A 219 -2.87 -9.01 23.05
C HIS A 219 -3.75 -7.89 23.59
N LYS A 220 -5.07 -8.04 23.51
CA LYS A 220 -6.07 -7.09 24.03
C LYS A 220 -5.91 -5.65 23.51
N ILE A 221 -5.34 -5.47 22.31
CA ILE A 221 -5.26 -4.15 21.67
C ILE A 221 -6.68 -3.69 21.30
N PRO A 222 -7.11 -2.48 21.72
CA PRO A 222 -8.46 -2.00 21.45
C PRO A 222 -8.64 -1.74 19.94
N LYS A 223 -9.87 -1.91 19.43
CA LYS A 223 -10.18 -1.72 18.00
C LYS A 223 -9.76 -0.33 17.49
N SER A 224 -9.85 0.71 18.32
CA SER A 224 -9.43 2.07 17.98
C SER A 224 -7.93 2.22 17.75
N ALA A 225 -7.12 1.30 18.28
CA ALA A 225 -5.67 1.25 18.11
C ALA A 225 -5.24 0.22 17.05
N ILE A 226 -6.15 -0.22 16.18
CA ILE A 226 -5.86 -1.12 15.06
C ILE A 226 -6.43 -0.51 13.78
N LYS A 227 -5.54 -0.11 12.87
CA LYS A 227 -5.89 0.15 11.47
C LYS A 227 -5.60 -1.10 10.67
N SER A 228 -6.59 -1.60 9.95
CA SER A 228 -6.42 -2.76 9.08
C SER A 228 -7.12 -2.61 7.75
N GLN A 229 -6.50 -3.09 6.68
CA GLN A 229 -7.08 -3.13 5.35
C GLN A 229 -6.53 -4.34 4.61
N ALA A 230 -7.39 -5.23 4.11
CA ALA A 230 -6.96 -6.27 3.18
C ALA A 230 -6.61 -5.61 1.84
N TYR A 231 -5.38 -5.79 1.37
CA TYR A 231 -4.91 -5.19 0.12
C TYR A 231 -5.20 -6.10 -1.09
N TRP A 232 -5.20 -7.41 -0.87
CA TRP A 232 -5.46 -8.39 -1.91
C TRP A 232 -6.08 -9.68 -1.33
N LYS A 233 -6.46 -10.61 -2.22
CA LYS A 233 -7.05 -11.92 -1.89
C LYS A 233 -6.67 -12.95 -2.95
#